data_AF-A0A9P6ISJ5-F1
#
_entry.id   AF-A0A9P6ISJ5-F1
#
_cell.length_a   1.000
_cell.length_b   1.000
_cell.length_c   1.000
_cell.angle_alpha   90.00
_cell.angle_beta   90.00
_cell.angle_gamma   90.00
#
_symmetry.space_group_name_H-M   'P 1'
#
loop_
_entity.id
_entity.type
_entity.pdbx_description
1 polymer ?
#
loop_
_entity_poly.entity_id
_entity_poly.type
_entity_poly.pdbx_seq_one_letter_code
_entity_poly.pdbx_strand_id
1 'polypeptide(L)'
;MVRHVKYEGHIYIAWGYDEIIGYFLSIHDTRLESETDATSEVNKICSHVSGTGSGAYLHLTTAFGIGETVTQATMFTFMERYGIDPATIQTRPEPKIIQTVTMQAYREETPEMRIDPKYIEARKERLRKHIEELDKSGDIAILE
;
A
#
# COMPACT_ATOMS: atom_id res chain seq x y z
N MET A 1 -7.78 9.48 -3.63
CA MET A 1 -6.33 9.69 -3.52
C MET A 1 -6.06 10.65 -2.37
N VAL A 2 -5.20 10.26 -1.44
CA VAL A 2 -4.61 11.13 -0.41
C VAL A 2 -3.20 11.45 -0.87
N ARG A 3 -2.84 12.73 -0.90
CA ARG A 3 -1.49 13.18 -1.24
C ARG A 3 -1.08 14.28 -0.27
N HIS A 4 0.11 14.12 0.27
CA HIS A 4 0.80 15.10 1.08
C HIS A 4 2.08 15.51 0.37
N VAL A 5 2.52 16.73 0.64
CA VAL A 5 3.73 17.30 0.06
C VAL A 5 4.46 18.08 1.13
N LYS A 6 5.79 18.05 1.08
CA LYS A 6 6.64 18.97 1.84
C LYS A 6 7.88 19.34 1.03
N TYR A 7 8.50 20.43 1.44
CA TYR A 7 9.75 20.92 0.87
C TYR A 7 10.82 20.99 1.96
N GLU A 8 12.00 20.51 1.63
CA GLU A 8 13.22 20.67 2.43
C GLU A 8 14.26 21.37 1.55
N GLY A 9 14.17 22.70 1.50
CA GLY A 9 14.91 23.51 0.53
C GLY A 9 14.44 23.20 -0.89
N HIS A 10 15.36 22.71 -1.73
CA HIS A 10 15.08 22.29 -3.11
C HIS A 10 14.59 20.84 -3.22
N ILE A 11 14.52 20.11 -2.10
CA ILE A 11 14.03 18.74 -2.11
C ILE A 11 12.52 18.76 -1.94
N TYR A 12 11.81 18.28 -2.96
CA TYR A 12 10.37 18.07 -2.95
C TYR A 12 10.07 16.62 -2.59
N ILE A 13 9.25 16.42 -1.56
CA ILE A 13 8.86 15.10 -1.08
C ILE A 13 7.34 14.99 -1.16
N ALA A 14 6.83 14.02 -1.91
CA ALA A 14 5.42 13.71 -2.03
C ALA A 14 5.15 12.28 -1.57
N TRP A 15 4.09 12.09 -0.80
CA TRP A 15 3.67 10.78 -0.32
C TRP A 15 2.16 10.69 -0.19
N GLY A 16 1.65 9.47 -0.10
CA GLY A 16 0.22 9.28 0.11
C GLY A 16 -0.25 7.89 -0.27
N TYR A 17 -1.53 7.81 -0.61
CA TYR A 17 -2.21 6.57 -0.95
C TYR A 17 -3.30 6.79 -2.01
N ASP A 18 -3.39 5.89 -2.97
CA ASP A 18 -4.61 5.70 -3.77
C ASP A 18 -4.88 4.22 -4.08
N GLU A 19 -6.07 3.95 -4.59
CA GLU A 19 -6.58 2.58 -4.80
C GLU A 19 -5.87 1.85 -5.96
N ILE A 20 -5.18 2.57 -6.85
CA ILE A 20 -4.51 2.02 -8.03
C ILE A 20 -3.04 1.71 -7.71
N ILE A 21 -2.32 2.70 -7.14
CA ILE A 21 -0.87 2.61 -6.92
C ILE A 21 -0.51 2.17 -5.50
N GLY A 22 -1.51 2.08 -4.62
CA GLY A 22 -1.31 1.82 -3.21
C GLY A 22 -0.65 3.02 -2.52
N TYR A 23 0.23 2.73 -1.56
CA TYR A 23 1.06 3.80 -0.98
C TYR A 23 2.14 4.20 -1.97
N PHE A 24 2.48 5.48 -1.96
CA PHE A 24 3.58 6.00 -2.77
C PHE A 24 4.47 6.95 -1.97
N LEU A 25 5.73 7.03 -2.40
CA LEU A 25 6.72 8.00 -1.94
C LEU A 25 7.57 8.44 -3.13
N SER A 26 7.60 9.74 -3.40
CA SER A 26 8.37 10.33 -4.49
C SER A 26 9.20 11.49 -3.98
N ILE A 27 10.47 11.52 -4.39
CA ILE A 27 11.46 12.48 -3.90
C ILE A 27 12.22 13.05 -5.08
N HIS A 28 12.23 14.38 -5.16
CA HIS A 28 12.75 15.14 -6.29
C HIS A 28 13.67 16.25 -5.80
N ASP A 29 14.63 16.63 -6.61
CA ASP A 29 15.36 17.89 -6.48
C ASP A 29 14.91 18.84 -7.57
N THR A 30 14.25 19.91 -7.18
CA THR A 30 13.63 20.85 -8.12
C THR A 30 14.66 21.56 -8.99
N ARG A 31 15.94 21.57 -8.61
CA ARG A 31 17.02 22.16 -9.43
C ARG A 31 17.38 21.30 -10.65
N LEU A 32 16.92 20.04 -10.67
CA LEU A 32 17.17 19.07 -11.73
C LEU A 32 15.89 18.80 -12.54
N GLU A 33 14.84 19.57 -12.31
CA GLU A 33 13.64 19.55 -13.14
C GLU A 33 13.92 20.27 -14.46
N SER A 34 13.34 19.74 -15.53
CA SER A 34 13.32 20.40 -16.82
C SER A 34 12.32 21.57 -16.79
N GLU A 35 12.72 22.70 -17.35
CA GLU A 35 11.94 23.94 -17.33
C GLU A 35 11.69 24.43 -18.75
N THR A 36 10.55 25.07 -18.98
CA THR A 36 10.15 25.53 -20.32
C THR A 36 11.03 26.66 -20.86
N ASP A 37 11.64 27.44 -19.98
CA ASP A 37 12.52 28.56 -20.27
C ASP A 37 14.01 28.18 -20.25
N ALA A 38 14.35 26.96 -19.83
CA ALA A 38 15.70 26.43 -19.93
C ALA A 38 16.09 26.09 -21.38
N THR A 39 17.39 26.09 -21.66
CA THR A 39 17.88 25.69 -22.98
C THR A 39 17.61 24.19 -23.22
N SER A 40 17.51 23.80 -24.50
CA SER A 40 17.35 22.40 -24.88
C SER A 40 18.48 21.50 -24.35
N GLU A 41 19.68 22.04 -24.22
CA GLU A 41 20.83 21.32 -23.67
C GLU A 41 20.67 21.05 -22.16
N VAL A 42 20.25 22.04 -21.38
CA VAL A 42 19.98 21.86 -19.94
C VAL A 42 18.89 20.81 -19.74
N ASN A 43 17.75 20.94 -20.44
CA ASN A 43 16.65 19.99 -20.34
C ASN A 43 17.05 18.56 -20.76
N LYS A 44 17.92 18.43 -21.77
CA LYS A 44 18.49 17.14 -22.15
C LYS A 44 19.32 16.53 -21.02
N ILE A 45 20.14 17.32 -20.33
CA ILE A 45 20.93 16.85 -19.18
C ILE A 45 20.00 16.43 -18.03
N CYS A 46 18.99 17.24 -17.67
CA CYS A 46 18.01 16.89 -16.65
C CYS A 46 17.28 15.57 -16.97
N SER A 47 16.97 15.34 -18.24
CA SER A 47 16.32 14.11 -18.73
C SER A 47 17.23 12.87 -18.68
N HIS A 48 18.55 13.04 -18.57
CA HIS A 48 19.47 11.92 -18.30
C HIS A 48 19.52 11.56 -16.82
N VAL A 49 19.25 12.52 -15.92
CA VAL A 49 19.21 12.28 -14.47
C VAL A 49 17.97 11.48 -14.10
N SER A 50 16.80 11.91 -14.58
CA SER A 50 15.56 11.14 -14.48
C SER A 50 14.96 11.06 -15.88
N GLY A 51 14.51 9.87 -16.30
CA GLY A 51 14.04 9.65 -17.67
C GLY A 51 12.87 10.54 -18.13
N THR A 52 12.23 11.26 -17.19
CA THR A 52 11.17 12.24 -17.45
C THR A 52 11.62 13.69 -17.28
N GLY A 53 12.88 13.93 -16.91
CA GLY A 53 13.40 15.27 -16.57
C GLY A 53 12.74 15.86 -15.34
N SER A 54 12.23 15.02 -14.44
CA SER A 54 11.48 15.44 -13.23
C SER A 54 12.35 15.62 -11.99
N GLY A 55 13.68 15.52 -12.11
CA GLY A 55 14.59 15.58 -10.97
C GLY A 55 14.38 14.49 -9.91
N ALA A 56 13.59 13.45 -10.21
CA ALA A 56 13.26 12.39 -9.27
C ALA A 56 14.49 11.51 -8.93
N TYR A 57 14.81 11.40 -7.64
CA TYR A 57 15.82 10.47 -7.12
C TYR A 57 15.23 9.13 -6.71
N LEU A 58 14.01 9.16 -6.19
CA LEU A 58 13.34 8.00 -5.63
C LEU A 58 11.85 8.08 -5.96
N HIS A 59 11.31 7.01 -6.50
CA HIS A 59 9.88 6.85 -6.71
C HIS A 59 9.52 5.42 -6.34
N LEU A 60 8.74 5.25 -5.27
CA LEU A 60 8.29 3.97 -4.74
C LEU A 60 6.77 3.89 -4.82
N THR A 61 6.25 2.70 -5.11
CA THR A 61 4.82 2.36 -5.01
C THR A 61 4.63 0.99 -4.34
N THR A 62 3.44 0.67 -3.84
CA THR A 62 3.15 -0.67 -3.26
C THR A 62 2.27 -1.55 -4.13
N ALA A 63 1.78 -1.04 -5.26
CA ALA A 63 0.96 -1.78 -6.22
C ALA A 63 1.42 -1.48 -7.65
N PHE A 64 0.57 -0.86 -8.46
CA PHE A 64 0.87 -0.55 -9.86
C PHE A 64 1.39 0.88 -10.01
N GLY A 65 2.43 1.14 -10.80
CA GLY A 65 2.87 2.51 -11.02
C GLY A 65 4.21 2.66 -11.72
N ILE A 66 4.66 3.90 -11.82
CA ILE A 66 6.01 4.26 -12.27
C ILE A 66 6.95 4.15 -11.07
N GLY A 67 8.20 3.74 -11.29
CA GLY A 67 9.20 3.59 -10.22
C GLY A 67 9.31 2.15 -9.69
N GLU A 68 9.88 2.01 -8.50
CA GLU A 68 10.13 0.71 -7.89
C GLU A 68 8.92 0.26 -7.05
N THR A 69 8.44 -0.97 -7.29
CA THR A 69 7.36 -1.55 -6.49
C THR A 69 7.95 -2.24 -5.26
N VAL A 70 7.52 -1.84 -4.07
CA VAL A 70 8.04 -2.35 -2.79
C VAL A 70 6.92 -2.84 -1.89
N THR A 71 7.25 -3.63 -0.88
CA THR A 71 6.29 -4.00 0.16
C THR A 71 5.88 -2.77 0.99
N GLN A 72 4.70 -2.82 1.61
CA GLN A 72 4.24 -1.75 2.52
C GLN A 72 5.22 -1.52 3.69
N ALA A 73 5.80 -2.59 4.26
CA ALA A 73 6.79 -2.47 5.33
C ALA A 73 8.05 -1.71 4.86
N THR A 74 8.53 -2.02 3.64
CA THR A 74 9.65 -1.29 3.02
C THR A 74 9.29 0.17 2.77
N MET A 75 8.09 0.45 2.23
CA MET A 75 7.60 1.81 2.01
C MET A 75 7.60 2.63 3.30
N PHE A 76 7.03 2.09 4.37
CA PHE A 76 6.92 2.78 5.66
C PHE A 76 8.30 3.04 6.27
N THR A 77 9.23 2.09 6.14
CA THR A 77 10.64 2.29 6.53
C THR A 77 11.27 3.49 5.80
N PHE A 78 11.00 3.67 4.51
CA PHE A 78 11.51 4.83 3.77
C PHE A 78 10.80 6.12 4.18
N MET A 79 9.48 6.12 4.35
CA MET A 79 8.72 7.29 4.83
C MET A 79 9.28 7.81 6.16
N GLU A 80 9.53 6.92 7.12
CA GLU A 80 10.11 7.27 8.43
C GLU A 80 11.49 7.92 8.30
N ARG A 81 12.35 7.48 7.36
CA ARG A 81 13.66 8.11 7.11
C ARG A 81 13.54 9.56 6.66
N TYR A 82 12.43 9.93 6.03
CA TYR A 82 12.11 11.30 5.66
C TYR A 82 11.22 11.99 6.71
N GLY A 83 11.12 11.46 7.93
CA GLY A 83 10.33 12.05 9.02
C GLY A 83 8.83 12.07 8.75
N ILE A 84 8.33 11.17 7.92
CA ILE A 84 6.90 10.98 7.66
C ILE A 84 6.41 9.86 8.57
N ASP A 85 5.37 10.14 9.37
CA ASP A 85 4.66 9.11 10.13
C ASP A 85 3.61 8.44 9.23
N PRO A 86 3.78 7.15 8.86
CA PRO A 86 2.83 6.46 7.99
C PRO A 86 1.42 6.38 8.57
N ALA A 87 1.25 6.45 9.89
CA ALA A 87 -0.07 6.43 10.54
C ALA A 87 -0.91 7.68 10.22
N THR A 88 -0.27 8.76 9.77
CA THR A 88 -0.95 10.00 9.37
C THR A 88 -1.55 9.93 7.97
N ILE A 89 -1.12 8.97 7.15
CA ILE A 89 -1.70 8.71 5.85
C ILE A 89 -3.04 8.05 6.13
N GLN A 90 -4.12 8.83 6.08
CA GLN A 90 -5.46 8.30 6.25
C GLN A 90 -5.67 7.20 5.20
N THR A 91 -5.60 5.96 5.65
CA THR A 91 -6.27 4.88 4.99
C THR A 91 -7.76 5.20 5.06
N ARG A 92 -8.47 5.02 3.95
CA ARG A 92 -9.91 4.75 4.02
C ARG A 92 -10.08 3.74 5.17
N PRO A 93 -11.03 3.91 6.11
CA PRO A 93 -11.19 2.95 7.20
C PRO A 93 -11.18 1.58 6.55
N GLU A 94 -10.33 0.68 7.05
CA GLU A 94 -10.47 -0.74 6.70
C GLU A 94 -11.97 -1.01 6.76
N PRO A 95 -12.57 -1.73 5.78
CA PRO A 95 -13.93 -2.19 5.98
C PRO A 95 -13.92 -2.76 7.39
N LYS A 96 -14.78 -2.21 8.27
CA LYS A 96 -14.90 -2.72 9.63
C LYS A 96 -15.31 -4.17 9.44
N ILE A 97 -14.35 -5.07 9.31
CA ILE A 97 -14.51 -6.45 9.65
C ILE A 97 -14.88 -6.30 11.11
N ILE A 98 -16.16 -6.49 11.39
CA ILE A 98 -16.67 -6.54 12.73
C ILE A 98 -15.80 -7.58 13.43
N GLN A 99 -14.78 -7.11 14.17
CA GLN A 99 -13.98 -7.94 15.06
C GLN A 99 -14.89 -8.28 16.23
N THR A 100 -15.74 -9.24 15.97
CA THR A 100 -16.39 -10.09 16.96
C THR A 100 -16.29 -11.43 16.25
N VAL A 101 -15.18 -12.16 16.42
CA VAL A 101 -15.04 -13.14 17.49
C VAL A 101 -13.55 -13.42 17.79
N THR A 102 -13.12 -13.04 19.00
CA THR A 102 -12.03 -13.60 19.85
C THR A 102 -10.60 -13.80 19.31
N MET A 103 -9.72 -12.83 19.55
CA MET A 103 -8.25 -13.00 19.63
C MET A 103 -7.80 -13.63 20.96
N GLN A 104 -8.33 -14.82 21.31
CA GLN A 104 -7.84 -15.56 22.48
C GLN A 104 -7.50 -17.03 22.21
N ALA A 105 -7.67 -17.52 20.97
CA ALA A 105 -7.44 -18.93 20.64
C ALA A 105 -6.16 -19.21 19.82
N TYR A 106 -5.35 -18.20 19.48
CA TYR A 106 -4.22 -18.36 18.54
C TYR A 106 -2.83 -18.35 19.19
N ARG A 107 -2.73 -18.75 20.46
CA ARG A 107 -1.43 -18.82 21.16
C ARG A 107 -1.05 -20.18 21.74
N GLU A 108 -1.73 -21.25 21.35
CA GLU A 108 -1.32 -22.60 21.75
C GLU A 108 -1.03 -23.44 20.50
N GLU A 109 0.27 -23.73 20.35
CA GLU A 109 0.87 -24.83 19.60
C GLU A 109 0.69 -24.81 18.06
N THR A 110 1.72 -24.32 17.36
CA THR A 110 1.98 -24.70 15.97
C THR A 110 2.87 -25.95 15.91
N PRO A 111 2.32 -27.15 15.71
CA PRO A 111 3.02 -28.20 14.99
C PRO A 111 2.85 -27.95 13.49
N GLU A 112 3.96 -28.07 12.77
CA GLU A 112 4.12 -27.83 11.33
C GLU A 112 2.86 -28.17 10.50
N MET A 113 2.34 -27.18 9.76
CA MET A 113 1.25 -27.36 8.79
C MET A 113 1.68 -28.30 7.66
N ARG A 114 1.57 -29.60 7.88
CA ARG A 114 1.36 -30.56 6.80
C ARG A 114 -0.10 -30.46 6.41
N ILE A 115 -0.34 -30.00 5.18
CA ILE A 115 -1.66 -29.87 4.58
C ILE A 115 -2.27 -31.28 4.43
N ASP A 116 -2.96 -31.76 5.46
CA ASP A 116 -3.78 -32.98 5.37
C ASP A 116 -5.05 -32.64 4.57
N PRO A 117 -5.28 -33.25 3.40
CA PRO A 117 -6.49 -33.03 2.61
C PRO A 117 -7.78 -33.29 3.41
N LYS A 118 -7.75 -34.21 4.38
CA LYS A 118 -8.90 -34.50 5.25
C LYS A 118 -9.21 -33.33 6.17
N TYR A 119 -8.20 -32.58 6.62
CA TYR A 119 -8.39 -31.39 7.43
C TYR A 119 -9.06 -30.26 6.64
N ILE A 120 -8.67 -30.09 5.37
CA ILE A 120 -9.29 -29.10 4.46
C ILE A 120 -10.76 -29.44 4.24
N GLU A 121 -11.08 -30.69 3.91
CA GLU A 121 -12.47 -31.09 3.65
C GLU A 121 -13.35 -31.00 4.91
N ALA A 122 -12.84 -31.42 6.07
CA ALA A 122 -13.55 -31.26 7.34
C ALA A 122 -13.79 -29.77 7.69
N ARG A 123 -12.85 -28.88 7.33
CA ARG A 123 -13.00 -27.43 7.53
C ARG A 123 -14.02 -26.82 6.56
N LYS A 124 -14.03 -27.21 5.28
CA LYS A 124 -15.05 -26.78 4.31
C LYS A 124 -16.45 -27.16 4.76
N GLU A 125 -16.62 -28.38 5.27
CA GLU A 125 -17.91 -28.87 5.74
C GLU A 125 -18.42 -28.08 6.96
N ARG A 126 -17.54 -27.77 7.92
CA ARG A 126 -17.88 -26.89 9.05
C ARG A 126 -18.28 -25.48 8.61
N LEU A 127 -17.57 -24.92 7.64
CA LEU A 127 -17.90 -23.60 7.08
C LEU A 127 -19.24 -23.60 6.36
N ARG A 128 -19.56 -24.65 5.59
CA ARG A 128 -20.87 -24.78 4.93
C ARG A 128 -22.02 -24.80 5.92
N LYS A 129 -21.91 -25.61 6.98
CA LYS A 129 -22.93 -25.67 8.04
C LYS A 129 -23.13 -24.33 8.72
N HIS A 130 -22.05 -23.62 8.99
CA HIS A 130 -22.12 -22.31 9.62
C HIS A 130 -22.77 -21.26 8.71
N ILE A 131 -22.50 -21.30 7.40
CA ILE A 131 -23.16 -20.42 6.42
C ILE A 131 -24.66 -20.76 6.30
N GLU A 132 -25.04 -22.04 6.30
CA GLU A 132 -26.44 -22.46 6.31
C GLU A 132 -27.17 -22.06 7.60
N GLU A 133 -26.48 -22.04 8.74
CA GLU A 133 -27.03 -21.55 10.01
C GLU A 133 -27.26 -20.03 9.99
N LEU A 134 -26.35 -19.27 9.37
CA LEU A 134 -26.46 -17.82 9.19
C LEU A 134 -27.55 -17.43 8.16
N ASP A 135 -27.74 -18.25 7.12
CA ASP A 135 -28.85 -18.06 6.16
C ASP A 135 -30.20 -18.30 6.85
N LYS A 136 -30.29 -19.31 7.72
CA LYS A 136 -31.49 -19.59 8.53
C LYS A 136 -31.77 -18.55 9.61
N SER A 137 -30.76 -17.82 10.10
CA SER A 137 -30.96 -16.72 11.05
C SER A 137 -31.47 -15.43 10.38
N GLY A 138 -31.53 -15.39 9.05
CA GLY A 138 -32.01 -14.23 8.28
C GLY A 138 -31.00 -13.09 8.16
N ASP A 139 -29.72 -13.35 8.47
CA ASP A 139 -28.66 -12.33 8.49
C ASP A 139 -27.93 -12.16 7.14
N ILE A 140 -28.34 -12.88 6.09
CA ILE A 140 -27.74 -12.79 4.75
C ILE A 140 -28.74 -12.15 3.77
N ALA A 141 -28.67 -10.83 3.63
CA ALA A 141 -29.26 -10.14 2.48
C ALA A 141 -28.32 -10.28 1.28
N ILE A 142 -28.62 -11.20 0.36
CA ILE A 142 -27.98 -11.28 -0.95
C ILE A 142 -28.53 -10.13 -1.80
N LEU A 143 -27.65 -9.19 -2.18
CA LEU A 143 -27.93 -8.20 -3.23
C LEU A 143 -27.99 -8.96 -4.57
N GLU A 144 -29.14 -8.86 -5.25
CA GLU A 144 -29.33 -9.31 -6.65
C GLU A 144 -28.35 -8.63 -7.62
#